data_AF-A0A9D8E1Q7-F1
#
_entry.id   AF-A0A9D8E1Q7-F1
#
_cell.length_a   1.000
_cell.length_b   1.000
_cell.length_c   1.000
_cell.angle_alpha   90.00
_cell.angle_beta   90.00
_cell.angle_gamma   90.00
#
_symmetry.space_group_name_H-M   'P 1'
#
loop_
_entity.id
_entity.type
_entity.pdbx_description
1 polymer ?
#
loop_
_entity_poly.entity_id
_entity_poly.type
_entity_poly.pdbx_seq_one_letter_code
_entity_poly.pdbx_strand_id
1 'polypeptide(L)'
;MTRSGDPLGSLFARIRTGVDTDEPLADEPPAGSPPPTTVAEAPAEPEPARVPEPATGPVTATAAPVTGAEEFPIAVTELVEGVAVEPEPRWPVFSVAESTTLDDVALRRRRDAVVGTAVADLAPRVKRLLQDEQNELLDAARRQKGRRDPVEVVPAEATTVAAWAAVFGPAVDDAYGAGRALGGGRTRPAPAGLTEQLVALIAVPLRDRVVAALQDVTRDGPFSGAPERQRAVAGAVGARYREWRGQELDAAVGDVAAWAFARGIFDATPEGMCLRWVPAEEQQCPDADDNALEPTGRGRPFPTGQSCPPAHAGCRCLVVPVPD
;
A
#
# COMPACT_ATOMS: atom_id res chain seq x y z
N MET A 1 -24.26 10.38 14.49
CA MET A 1 -23.44 10.28 13.26
C MET A 1 -21.97 10.39 13.66
N THR A 2 -21.41 9.30 14.15
CA THR A 2 -20.00 9.17 14.51
C THR A 2 -19.21 8.85 13.26
N ARG A 3 -18.28 9.74 12.88
CA ARG A 3 -17.31 9.51 11.81
C ARG A 3 -16.49 8.27 12.16
N SER A 4 -16.59 7.25 11.32
CA SER A 4 -15.73 6.08 11.35
C SER A 4 -14.29 6.55 11.06
N GLY A 5 -13.40 6.36 12.02
CA GLY A 5 -11.99 6.71 11.90
C GLY A 5 -11.33 5.88 10.80
N ASP A 6 -10.65 6.57 9.89
CA ASP A 6 -9.86 5.98 8.83
C ASP A 6 -8.47 5.59 9.38
N PRO A 7 -8.16 4.29 9.55
CA PRO A 7 -6.90 3.82 10.12
C PRO A 7 -5.66 4.16 9.28
N LEU A 8 -5.83 4.50 7.99
CA LEU A 8 -4.76 4.91 7.09
C LEU A 8 -4.26 6.34 7.34
N GLY A 9 -5.13 7.24 7.84
CA GLY A 9 -4.79 8.63 8.11
C GLY A 9 -3.81 8.84 9.27
N SER A 10 -3.81 7.93 10.25
CA SER A 10 -2.88 7.95 11.40
C SER A 10 -1.46 7.52 11.02
N LEU A 11 -1.32 6.83 9.88
CA LEU A 11 -0.08 6.26 9.40
C LEU A 11 0.80 7.30 8.67
N PHE A 12 0.18 8.24 7.93
CA PHE A 12 0.84 9.46 7.44
C PHE A 12 1.29 10.41 8.57
N ALA A 13 0.70 10.29 9.75
CA ALA A 13 1.11 11.04 10.92
C ALA A 13 2.31 10.42 11.66
N ARG A 14 2.67 9.15 11.42
CA ARG A 14 3.73 8.42 12.16
C ARG A 14 5.04 8.21 11.39
N ILE A 15 5.05 8.33 10.06
CA ILE A 15 6.32 8.50 9.30
C ILE A 15 7.02 9.81 9.72
N ARG A 16 6.27 10.79 10.27
CA ARG A 16 6.78 12.06 10.85
C ARG A 16 7.66 11.91 12.10
N THR A 17 7.69 10.79 12.83
CA THR A 17 8.47 10.69 14.09
C THR A 17 9.81 9.94 13.97
N GLY A 18 10.19 9.45 12.78
CA GLY A 18 11.30 8.50 12.60
C GLY A 18 12.56 9.00 11.87
N VAL A 19 12.84 10.31 11.84
CA VAL A 19 14.18 10.83 11.50
C VAL A 19 14.72 11.58 12.74
N ASP A 20 15.12 10.77 13.72
CA ASP A 20 15.81 10.98 15.01
C ASP A 20 15.60 12.27 15.84
N THR A 21 15.05 12.11 17.06
CA THR A 21 15.71 12.52 18.32
C THR A 21 15.12 11.83 19.56
N ASP A 22 16.03 11.46 20.49
CA ASP A 22 15.83 10.77 21.78
C ASP A 22 15.04 11.55 22.87
N GLU A 23 14.44 10.76 23.79
CA GLU A 23 14.09 11.04 25.22
C GLU A 23 12.73 11.68 25.65
N PRO A 24 12.23 11.45 26.90
CA PRO A 24 10.89 10.90 27.14
C PRO A 24 9.97 11.63 28.18
N LEU A 25 8.73 11.10 28.28
CA LEU A 25 7.83 10.93 29.47
C LEU A 25 6.82 12.03 29.95
N ALA A 26 5.63 11.48 30.30
CA ALA A 26 4.56 11.91 31.22
C ALA A 26 3.49 12.91 30.70
N ASP A 27 2.19 12.84 31.02
CA ASP A 27 1.36 12.00 31.91
C ASP A 27 -0.13 12.16 31.45
N GLU A 28 -0.96 11.12 31.63
CA GLU A 28 -2.45 11.17 31.60
C GLU A 28 -2.97 11.35 33.06
N PRO A 29 -4.27 11.40 33.44
CA PRO A 29 -5.59 11.54 32.77
C PRO A 29 -6.48 12.56 33.60
N PRO A 30 -7.81 12.45 33.88
CA PRO A 30 -8.91 11.60 33.35
C PRO A 30 -10.32 12.24 33.16
N ALA A 31 -11.15 11.47 32.42
CA ALA A 31 -12.55 11.09 32.62
C ALA A 31 -13.68 12.10 32.97
N GLY A 32 -14.78 11.99 32.21
CA GLY A 32 -16.13 12.35 32.63
C GLY A 32 -17.20 11.71 31.72
N SER A 33 -18.09 10.91 32.28
CA SER A 33 -19.34 10.41 31.69
C SER A 33 -20.47 10.60 32.72
N PRO A 34 -21.74 10.28 32.41
CA PRO A 34 -22.75 10.96 31.58
C PRO A 34 -23.93 11.44 32.48
N PRO A 35 -25.15 11.80 31.97
CA PRO A 35 -26.33 10.91 32.11
C PRO A 35 -27.46 11.18 31.04
N PRO A 36 -28.77 10.80 31.21
CA PRO A 36 -29.36 9.55 30.68
C PRO A 36 -30.69 9.71 29.88
N THR A 37 -31.28 8.55 29.53
CA THR A 37 -32.73 8.26 29.25
C THR A 37 -33.24 8.66 27.85
N THR A 38 -34.10 7.92 27.12
CA THR A 38 -35.26 7.04 27.43
C THR A 38 -35.52 5.97 26.35
N VAL A 39 -36.27 4.95 26.77
CA VAL A 39 -36.76 3.73 26.08
C VAL A 39 -38.00 3.99 25.19
N ALA A 40 -38.11 3.31 24.05
CA ALA A 40 -39.36 2.80 23.42
C ALA A 40 -39.00 2.04 22.12
N GLU A 41 -39.02 0.70 22.09
CA GLU A 41 -40.16 -0.19 21.76
C GLU A 41 -40.30 -0.45 20.25
N ALA A 42 -40.10 -1.72 19.87
CA ALA A 42 -40.18 -2.26 18.52
C ALA A 42 -41.64 -2.53 18.09
N PRO A 43 -41.91 -2.65 16.78
CA PRO A 43 -42.38 -3.96 16.33
C PRO A 43 -41.98 -4.39 14.90
N ALA A 44 -41.86 -5.73 14.78
CA ALA A 44 -42.26 -6.65 13.70
C ALA A 44 -41.64 -6.57 12.28
N GLU A 45 -40.98 -7.67 11.92
CA GLU A 45 -40.58 -8.12 10.58
C GLU A 45 -41.76 -8.45 9.66
N PRO A 46 -41.52 -8.42 8.33
CA PRO A 46 -42.02 -9.49 7.47
C PRO A 46 -40.93 -10.16 6.61
N GLU A 47 -41.20 -11.45 6.36
CA GLU A 47 -40.45 -12.50 5.65
C GLU A 47 -39.90 -12.19 4.23
N PRO A 48 -38.90 -12.98 3.77
CA PRO A 48 -38.08 -12.70 2.60
C PRO A 48 -38.69 -13.13 1.25
N ALA A 49 -38.50 -12.29 0.23
CA ALA A 49 -38.79 -12.62 -1.15
C ALA A 49 -37.70 -13.52 -1.78
N ARG A 50 -38.17 -14.65 -2.33
CA ARG A 50 -37.49 -15.64 -3.17
C ARG A 50 -36.45 -15.09 -4.16
N VAL A 51 -35.25 -15.68 -4.13
CA VAL A 51 -34.25 -15.62 -5.21
C VAL A 51 -34.43 -16.86 -6.11
N PRO A 52 -34.47 -16.74 -7.45
CA PRO A 52 -34.50 -17.89 -8.34
C PRO A 52 -33.11 -18.54 -8.54
N GLU A 53 -33.11 -19.88 -8.54
CA GLU A 53 -31.96 -20.77 -8.79
C GLU A 53 -31.36 -20.58 -10.21
N PRO A 54 -30.02 -20.66 -10.39
CA PRO A 54 -29.43 -20.90 -11.69
C PRO A 54 -29.24 -22.41 -11.95
N ALA A 55 -29.65 -22.81 -13.16
CA ALA A 55 -29.63 -24.15 -13.68
C ALA A 55 -28.22 -24.76 -13.79
N THR A 56 -28.17 -26.04 -13.46
CA THR A 56 -27.05 -26.98 -13.65
C THR A 56 -26.80 -27.27 -15.13
N GLY A 57 -25.56 -27.12 -15.59
CA GLY A 57 -25.04 -27.69 -16.83
C GLY A 57 -23.68 -28.34 -16.56
N PRO A 58 -23.42 -29.59 -17.03
CA PRO A 58 -22.17 -30.28 -16.76
C PRO A 58 -21.10 -29.84 -17.75
N VAL A 59 -19.92 -29.49 -17.25
CA VAL A 59 -18.72 -29.35 -18.10
C VAL A 59 -17.70 -30.37 -17.62
N THR A 60 -17.64 -31.48 -18.33
CA THR A 60 -16.60 -32.48 -18.26
C THR A 60 -15.31 -31.92 -18.87
N ALA A 61 -14.25 -31.79 -18.08
CA ALA A 61 -12.90 -31.59 -18.58
C ALA A 61 -12.00 -32.69 -18.02
N THR A 62 -11.61 -33.59 -18.92
CA THR A 62 -10.71 -34.73 -18.72
C THR A 62 -9.31 -34.25 -18.38
N ALA A 63 -8.75 -34.76 -17.28
CA ALA A 63 -7.34 -34.64 -16.93
C ALA A 63 -6.52 -35.72 -17.66
N ALA A 64 -5.46 -35.32 -18.37
CA ALA A 64 -4.42 -36.21 -18.86
C ALA A 64 -3.19 -36.13 -17.91
N PRO A 65 -2.44 -37.22 -17.69
CA PRO A 65 -1.34 -37.27 -16.74
C PRO A 65 -0.05 -36.71 -17.35
N VAL A 66 0.69 -35.92 -16.57
CA VAL A 66 2.08 -35.53 -16.88
C VAL A 66 3.00 -36.33 -15.97
N THR A 67 3.59 -37.38 -16.54
CA THR A 67 4.75 -38.11 -16.00
C THR A 67 6.01 -37.53 -16.63
N GLY A 68 7.02 -37.21 -15.81
CA GLY A 68 8.35 -36.83 -16.31
C GLY A 68 9.11 -35.99 -15.29
N ALA A 69 9.78 -36.65 -14.35
CA ALA A 69 10.84 -36.04 -13.57
C ALA A 69 12.11 -36.06 -14.43
N GLU A 70 12.58 -34.88 -14.85
CA GLU A 70 13.93 -34.71 -15.39
C GLU A 70 14.72 -33.80 -14.44
N GLU A 71 15.80 -34.36 -13.89
CA GLU A 71 16.81 -33.66 -13.12
C GLU A 71 17.61 -32.72 -14.04
N PHE A 72 17.59 -31.43 -13.74
CA PHE A 72 18.44 -30.44 -14.41
C PHE A 72 19.79 -30.32 -13.67
N PRO A 73 20.94 -30.47 -14.36
CA PRO A 73 22.23 -30.35 -13.71
C PRO A 73 22.52 -28.89 -13.34
N ILE A 74 22.95 -28.68 -12.10
CA ILE A 74 23.40 -27.40 -11.57
C ILE A 74 24.76 -27.07 -12.20
N ALA A 75 24.80 -26.11 -13.12
CA ALA A 75 26.04 -25.55 -13.65
C ALA A 75 26.63 -24.56 -12.63
N VAL A 76 27.73 -24.95 -11.99
CA VAL A 76 28.56 -24.05 -11.18
C VAL A 76 29.18 -23.04 -12.14
N THR A 77 28.77 -21.78 -12.03
CA THR A 77 29.31 -20.67 -12.83
C THR A 77 30.45 -20.01 -12.05
N GLU A 78 31.63 -19.98 -12.67
CA GLU A 78 32.80 -19.24 -12.20
C GLU A 78 32.45 -17.75 -12.00
N LEU A 79 32.87 -17.22 -10.85
CA LEU A 79 32.80 -15.81 -10.51
C LEU A 79 33.80 -15.01 -11.36
N VAL A 80 33.31 -14.40 -12.43
CA VAL A 80 34.01 -13.28 -13.07
C VAL A 80 33.67 -12.03 -12.26
N GLU A 81 34.68 -11.41 -11.63
CA GLU A 81 34.53 -10.10 -10.98
C GLU A 81 34.10 -9.07 -12.02
N GLY A 82 32.79 -8.79 -12.05
CA GLY A 82 32.19 -7.80 -12.92
C GLY A 82 32.50 -6.40 -12.42
N VAL A 83 33.10 -5.58 -13.29
CA VAL A 83 33.01 -4.13 -13.17
C VAL A 83 31.52 -3.79 -13.14
N ALA A 84 31.04 -3.23 -12.04
CA ALA A 84 29.66 -2.80 -11.89
C ALA A 84 29.38 -1.69 -12.93
N VAL A 85 28.84 -2.09 -14.08
CA VAL A 85 28.22 -1.16 -15.02
C VAL A 85 27.00 -0.63 -14.29
N GLU A 86 27.04 0.63 -13.85
CA GLU A 86 25.84 1.26 -13.30
C GLU A 86 24.74 1.17 -14.37
N PRO A 87 23.59 0.54 -14.07
CA PRO A 87 22.53 0.40 -15.06
C PRO A 87 22.09 1.79 -15.51
N GLU A 88 21.92 1.97 -16.83
CA GLU A 88 21.43 3.25 -17.35
C GLU A 88 20.09 3.59 -16.67
N PRO A 89 19.93 4.83 -16.19
CA PRO A 89 18.74 5.19 -15.47
C PRO A 89 17.54 5.15 -16.42
N ARG A 90 16.49 4.43 -16.00
CA ARG A 90 15.21 4.33 -16.72
C ARG A 90 14.56 5.70 -17.00
N TRP A 91 14.95 6.71 -16.23
CA TRP A 91 14.43 8.08 -16.26
C TRP A 91 15.58 9.07 -16.53
N PRO A 92 15.37 10.13 -17.33
CA PRO A 92 16.42 11.12 -17.57
C PRO A 92 16.94 11.73 -16.26
N VAL A 93 18.24 11.99 -16.16
CA VAL A 93 18.83 12.65 -14.98
C VAL A 93 18.88 14.16 -15.23
N PHE A 94 18.58 14.96 -14.21
CA PHE A 94 18.67 16.42 -14.29
C PHE A 94 19.60 16.97 -13.21
N SER A 95 20.21 18.10 -13.51
CA SER A 95 20.80 18.97 -12.48
C SER A 95 19.71 19.72 -11.70
N VAL A 96 20.08 20.25 -10.53
CA VAL A 96 19.20 21.17 -9.77
C VAL A 96 18.79 22.34 -10.66
N ALA A 97 19.74 22.92 -11.42
CA ALA A 97 19.50 24.04 -12.31
C ALA A 97 18.46 23.72 -13.40
N GLU A 98 18.54 22.54 -14.04
CA GLU A 98 17.54 22.11 -15.04
C GLU A 98 16.18 21.83 -14.41
N SER A 99 16.16 21.36 -13.17
CA SER A 99 14.90 21.08 -12.47
C SER A 99 14.19 22.38 -12.06
N THR A 100 14.96 23.42 -11.75
CA THR A 100 14.44 24.76 -11.40
C THR A 100 13.95 25.57 -12.59
N THR A 101 14.27 25.18 -13.83
CA THR A 101 13.77 25.84 -15.06
C THR A 101 12.50 25.20 -15.62
N LEU A 102 12.09 24.04 -15.10
CA LEU A 102 10.83 23.40 -15.48
C LEU A 102 9.65 24.16 -14.90
N ASP A 103 8.64 24.41 -15.73
CA ASP A 103 7.35 24.87 -15.24
C ASP A 103 6.59 23.75 -14.50
N ASP A 104 5.58 24.15 -13.72
CA ASP A 104 4.80 23.21 -12.90
C ASP A 104 4.08 22.15 -13.74
N VAL A 105 3.72 22.45 -15.00
CA VAL A 105 3.07 21.49 -15.90
C VAL A 105 4.05 20.39 -16.29
N ALA A 106 5.29 20.74 -16.63
CA ALA A 106 6.35 19.80 -16.95
C ALA A 106 6.72 18.93 -15.73
N LEU A 107 6.78 19.53 -14.54
CA LEU A 107 7.02 18.81 -13.28
C LEU A 107 5.93 17.76 -13.01
N ARG A 108 4.65 18.15 -13.14
CA ARG A 108 3.51 17.22 -12.98
C ARG A 108 3.55 16.09 -14.01
N ARG A 109 3.76 16.42 -15.30
CA ARG A 109 3.83 15.43 -16.37
C ARG A 109 4.94 14.40 -16.13
N ARG A 110 6.07 14.83 -15.58
CA ARG A 110 7.18 13.96 -15.19
C ARG A 110 6.76 12.96 -14.12
N ARG A 111 6.19 13.46 -13.01
CA ARG A 111 5.65 12.63 -11.93
C ARG A 111 4.64 11.62 -12.49
N ASP A 112 3.70 12.08 -13.31
CA ASP A 112 2.62 11.23 -13.84
C ASP A 112 3.15 10.13 -14.76
N ALA A 113 4.20 10.41 -15.54
CA ALA A 113 4.87 9.39 -16.32
C ALA A 113 5.50 8.30 -15.43
N VAL A 114 6.17 8.69 -14.34
CA VAL A 114 6.76 7.78 -13.34
C VAL A 114 5.70 6.93 -12.68
N VAL A 115 4.70 7.57 -12.11
CA VAL A 115 3.61 6.89 -11.41
C VAL A 115 2.84 5.98 -12.35
N GLY A 116 2.49 6.45 -13.56
CA GLY A 116 1.77 5.64 -14.55
C GLY A 116 2.55 4.41 -15.00
N THR A 117 3.86 4.54 -15.15
CA THR A 117 4.75 3.41 -15.48
C THR A 117 4.82 2.39 -14.35
N ALA A 118 4.95 2.86 -13.11
CA ALA A 118 4.93 1.99 -11.93
C ALA A 118 3.58 1.25 -11.80
N VAL A 119 2.46 1.94 -11.99
CA VAL A 119 1.12 1.33 -11.95
C VAL A 119 0.96 0.26 -13.03
N ALA A 120 1.37 0.56 -14.27
CA ALA A 120 1.26 -0.39 -15.39
C ALA A 120 2.06 -1.69 -15.15
N ASP A 121 3.23 -1.59 -14.50
CA ASP A 121 4.08 -2.74 -14.19
C ASP A 121 3.65 -3.49 -12.93
N LEU A 122 3.32 -2.78 -11.85
CA LEU A 122 3.00 -3.37 -10.56
C LEU A 122 1.58 -3.94 -10.49
N ALA A 123 0.59 -3.29 -11.09
CA ALA A 123 -0.81 -3.71 -10.92
C ALA A 123 -1.04 -5.19 -11.32
N PRO A 124 -0.54 -5.70 -12.45
CA PRO A 124 -0.66 -7.13 -12.78
C PRO A 124 0.06 -8.05 -11.79
N ARG A 125 1.25 -7.65 -11.32
CA ARG A 125 2.07 -8.44 -10.39
C ARG A 125 1.41 -8.53 -9.01
N VAL A 126 0.87 -7.41 -8.51
CA VAL A 126 0.17 -7.40 -7.22
C VAL A 126 -1.18 -8.13 -7.33
N LYS A 127 -1.90 -8.02 -8.46
CA LYS A 127 -3.10 -8.85 -8.72
C LYS A 127 -2.76 -10.34 -8.66
N ARG A 128 -1.59 -10.74 -9.17
CA ARG A 128 -1.09 -12.11 -9.10
C ARG A 128 -0.70 -12.50 -7.67
N LEU A 129 0.06 -11.67 -6.96
CA LEU A 129 0.39 -11.87 -5.54
C LEU A 129 -0.86 -12.11 -4.70
N LEU A 130 -1.87 -11.24 -4.84
CA LEU A 130 -3.15 -11.37 -4.14
C LEU A 130 -3.92 -12.65 -4.51
N GLN A 131 -3.72 -13.17 -5.72
CA GLN A 131 -4.28 -14.46 -6.14
C GLN A 131 -3.57 -15.62 -5.46
N ASP A 132 -2.25 -15.57 -5.43
CA ASP A 132 -1.45 -16.62 -4.81
C ASP A 132 -1.67 -16.62 -3.28
N GLU A 133 -1.65 -15.47 -2.61
CA GLU A 133 -1.98 -15.34 -1.17
C GLU A 133 -3.37 -15.85 -0.82
N GLN A 134 -4.38 -15.52 -1.65
CA GLN A 134 -5.75 -16.03 -1.46
C GLN A 134 -5.78 -17.56 -1.57
N ASN A 135 -5.13 -18.14 -2.57
CA ASN A 135 -5.13 -19.58 -2.77
C ASN A 135 -4.41 -20.30 -1.63
N GLU A 136 -3.25 -19.78 -1.21
CA GLU A 136 -2.48 -20.33 -0.09
C GLU A 136 -3.28 -20.30 1.21
N LEU A 137 -3.96 -19.19 1.50
CA LEU A 137 -4.80 -19.05 2.69
C LEU A 137 -5.98 -20.03 2.68
N LEU A 138 -6.67 -20.15 1.53
CA LEU A 138 -7.77 -21.12 1.38
C LEU A 138 -7.28 -22.56 1.50
N ASP A 139 -6.09 -22.88 0.98
CA ASP A 139 -5.46 -24.20 1.07
C ASP A 139 -5.04 -24.53 2.49
N ALA A 140 -4.50 -23.56 3.22
CA ALA A 140 -4.16 -23.70 4.62
C ALA A 140 -5.43 -23.93 5.46
N ALA A 141 -6.48 -23.15 5.23
CA ALA A 141 -7.77 -23.32 5.90
C ALA A 141 -8.40 -24.69 5.63
N ARG A 142 -8.33 -25.19 4.37
CA ARG A 142 -8.80 -26.53 3.99
C ARG A 142 -8.05 -27.66 4.69
N ARG A 143 -6.73 -27.51 4.87
CA ARG A 143 -5.86 -28.51 5.51
C ARG A 143 -5.97 -28.50 7.03
N GLN A 144 -6.48 -27.43 7.62
CA GLN A 144 -6.67 -27.30 9.06
C GLN A 144 -7.70 -28.35 9.55
N LYS A 145 -7.24 -29.28 10.40
CA LYS A 145 -8.10 -30.34 10.95
C LYS A 145 -8.81 -29.85 12.21
N GLY A 146 -10.08 -30.24 12.38
CA GLY A 146 -10.86 -30.00 13.60
C GLY A 146 -11.43 -28.59 13.71
N ARG A 147 -11.77 -28.17 14.93
CA ARG A 147 -12.39 -26.86 15.25
C ARG A 147 -11.37 -25.77 15.60
N ARG A 148 -10.19 -25.76 14.97
CA ARG A 148 -9.20 -24.69 15.20
C ARG A 148 -9.70 -23.35 14.68
N ASP A 149 -9.15 -22.26 15.19
CA ASP A 149 -9.50 -20.92 14.75
C ASP A 149 -8.98 -20.69 13.31
N PRO A 150 -9.84 -20.31 12.33
CA PRO A 150 -9.39 -19.97 10.99
C PRO A 150 -8.34 -18.85 10.95
N VAL A 151 -8.27 -17.98 11.96
CA VAL A 151 -7.27 -16.90 12.03
C VAL A 151 -5.85 -17.45 12.13
N GLU A 152 -5.65 -18.64 12.69
CA GLU A 152 -4.33 -19.28 12.83
C GLU A 152 -3.61 -19.54 11.51
N VAL A 153 -4.35 -19.58 10.38
CA VAL A 153 -3.74 -19.81 9.05
C VAL A 153 -3.32 -18.52 8.35
N VAL A 154 -3.67 -17.35 8.90
CA VAL A 154 -3.26 -16.06 8.32
C VAL A 154 -1.77 -15.83 8.60
N PRO A 155 -0.95 -15.50 7.58
CA PRO A 155 0.46 -15.19 7.78
C PRO A 155 0.70 -14.09 8.81
N ALA A 156 1.87 -14.13 9.45
CA ALA A 156 2.34 -13.04 10.29
C ALA A 156 2.48 -11.75 9.47
N GLU A 157 2.24 -10.60 10.09
CA GLU A 157 2.29 -9.30 9.42
C GLU A 157 3.63 -9.06 8.71
N ALA A 158 4.75 -9.34 9.40
CA ALA A 158 6.08 -9.22 8.82
C ALA A 158 6.29 -10.10 7.57
N THR A 159 5.67 -11.29 7.53
CA THR A 159 5.73 -12.17 6.35
C THR A 159 4.96 -11.57 5.19
N THR A 160 3.76 -11.03 5.44
CA THR A 160 2.97 -10.33 4.41
C THR A 160 3.72 -9.10 3.89
N VAL A 161 4.25 -8.26 4.77
CA VAL A 161 5.01 -7.05 4.38
C VAL A 161 6.24 -7.42 3.56
N ALA A 162 7.01 -8.44 3.94
CA ALA A 162 8.18 -8.88 3.20
C ALA A 162 7.82 -9.40 1.79
N ALA A 163 6.75 -10.19 1.66
CA ALA A 163 6.30 -10.69 0.36
C ALA A 163 5.86 -9.56 -0.58
N TRP A 164 5.17 -8.55 -0.04
CA TRP A 164 4.78 -7.36 -0.81
C TRP A 164 5.98 -6.50 -1.17
N ALA A 165 6.90 -6.26 -0.23
CA ALA A 165 8.10 -5.48 -0.47
C ALA A 165 8.97 -6.07 -1.59
N ALA A 166 9.06 -7.40 -1.67
CA ALA A 166 9.76 -8.09 -2.76
C ALA A 166 9.16 -7.79 -4.14
N VAL A 167 7.83 -7.63 -4.25
CA VAL A 167 7.15 -7.28 -5.50
C VAL A 167 7.27 -5.78 -5.82
N PHE A 168 7.17 -4.91 -4.81
CA PHE A 168 7.20 -3.46 -4.98
C PHE A 168 8.61 -2.87 -5.15
N GLY A 169 9.64 -3.51 -4.59
CA GLY A 169 11.00 -2.99 -4.48
C GLY A 169 11.53 -2.35 -5.76
N PRO A 170 11.57 -3.05 -6.90
CA PRO A 170 12.10 -2.48 -8.15
C PRO A 170 11.39 -1.20 -8.60
N ALA A 171 10.06 -1.14 -8.46
CA ALA A 171 9.29 0.03 -8.86
C ALA A 171 9.42 1.20 -7.86
N VAL A 172 9.60 0.90 -6.56
CA VAL A 172 9.91 1.89 -5.54
C VAL A 172 11.30 2.48 -5.77
N ASP A 173 12.29 1.65 -6.07
CA ASP A 173 13.65 2.09 -6.42
C ASP A 173 13.66 2.97 -7.67
N ASP A 174 12.94 2.58 -8.72
CA ASP A 174 12.79 3.36 -9.95
C ASP A 174 12.13 4.71 -9.68
N ALA A 175 11.01 4.73 -8.95
CA ALA A 175 10.27 5.96 -8.65
C ALA A 175 11.09 6.89 -7.73
N TYR A 176 11.72 6.35 -6.70
CA TYR A 176 12.62 7.08 -5.81
C TYR A 176 13.80 7.65 -6.57
N GLY A 177 14.47 6.85 -7.40
CA GLY A 177 15.58 7.28 -8.24
C GLY A 177 15.18 8.41 -9.20
N ALA A 178 14.01 8.30 -9.85
CA ALA A 178 13.48 9.34 -10.71
C ALA A 178 13.20 10.65 -9.95
N GLY A 179 12.69 10.55 -8.72
CA GLY A 179 12.53 11.67 -7.82
C GLY A 179 13.87 12.32 -7.46
N ARG A 180 14.89 11.51 -7.14
CA ARG A 180 16.24 12.03 -6.86
C ARG A 180 16.83 12.79 -8.02
N ALA A 181 16.69 12.26 -9.23
CA ALA A 181 17.13 12.91 -10.45
C ALA A 181 16.45 14.28 -10.64
N LEU A 182 15.15 14.40 -10.33
CA LEU A 182 14.44 15.68 -10.37
C LEU A 182 14.83 16.62 -9.22
N GLY A 183 15.26 16.08 -8.08
CA GLY A 183 15.87 16.87 -7.00
C GLY A 183 17.32 17.29 -7.27
N GLY A 184 17.86 16.99 -8.45
CA GLY A 184 19.24 17.31 -8.85
C GLY A 184 20.31 16.42 -8.23
N GLY A 185 19.91 15.28 -7.66
CA GLY A 185 20.82 14.28 -7.10
C GLY A 185 21.06 13.10 -8.05
N ARG A 186 22.09 12.29 -7.75
CA ARG A 186 22.31 11.01 -8.45
C ARG A 186 21.16 10.04 -8.19
N THR A 187 20.80 9.27 -9.22
CA THR A 187 19.89 8.14 -9.12
C THR A 187 20.54 7.05 -8.26
N ARG A 188 19.80 6.53 -7.29
CA ARG A 188 20.20 5.40 -6.44
C ARG A 188 18.94 4.68 -5.96
N PRO A 189 19.04 3.42 -5.52
CA PRO A 189 17.95 2.70 -4.88
C PRO A 189 17.39 3.46 -3.67
N ALA A 190 16.15 3.13 -3.31
CA ALA A 190 15.52 3.61 -2.10
C ALA A 190 16.34 3.24 -0.86
N PRO A 191 16.33 4.06 0.20
CA PRO A 191 16.93 3.70 1.48
C PRO A 191 16.35 2.39 2.01
N ALA A 192 17.17 1.62 2.71
CA ALA A 192 16.73 0.37 3.34
C ALA A 192 15.50 0.61 4.22
N GLY A 193 14.51 -0.29 4.12
CA GLY A 193 13.27 -0.19 4.88
C GLY A 193 12.21 0.75 4.31
N LEU A 194 12.52 1.59 3.31
CA LEU A 194 11.51 2.51 2.74
C LEU A 194 10.39 1.71 2.06
N THR A 195 10.74 0.71 1.26
CA THR A 195 9.77 -0.15 0.57
C THR A 195 8.85 -0.83 1.57
N GLU A 196 9.40 -1.46 2.61
CA GLU A 196 8.65 -2.15 3.67
C GLU A 196 7.69 -1.18 4.38
N GLN A 197 8.14 0.03 4.71
CA GLN A 197 7.29 1.05 5.31
C GLN A 197 6.13 1.45 4.41
N LEU A 198 6.38 1.67 3.12
CA LEU A 198 5.35 2.08 2.15
C LEU A 198 4.34 0.95 1.86
N VAL A 199 4.80 -0.30 1.73
CA VAL A 199 3.88 -1.42 1.47
C VAL A 199 3.10 -1.82 2.71
N ALA A 200 3.65 -1.62 3.92
CA ALA A 200 2.90 -1.85 5.16
C ALA A 200 1.64 -0.99 5.22
N LEU A 201 1.66 0.21 4.63
CA LEU A 201 0.49 1.09 4.54
C LEU A 201 -0.69 0.46 3.82
N ILE A 202 -0.45 -0.49 2.92
CA ILE A 202 -1.49 -1.07 2.06
C ILE A 202 -1.73 -2.55 2.38
N ALA A 203 -0.69 -3.29 2.74
CA ALA A 203 -0.77 -4.73 3.00
C ALA A 203 -1.40 -5.04 4.36
N VAL A 204 -1.06 -4.29 5.41
CA VAL A 204 -1.55 -4.52 6.78
C VAL A 204 -3.07 -4.30 6.89
N PRO A 205 -3.65 -3.20 6.35
CA PRO A 205 -5.11 -3.02 6.38
C PRO A 205 -5.90 -4.07 5.62
N LEU A 206 -5.34 -4.66 4.56
CA LEU A 206 -5.95 -5.81 3.89
C LEU A 206 -5.91 -7.04 4.79
N ARG A 207 -4.74 -7.35 5.35
CA ARG A 207 -4.55 -8.46 6.28
C ARG A 207 -5.53 -8.38 7.46
N ASP A 208 -5.64 -7.22 8.09
CA ASP A 208 -6.52 -7.02 9.24
C ASP A 208 -7.99 -7.20 8.89
N ARG A 209 -8.42 -6.76 7.70
CA ARG A 209 -9.79 -7.01 7.21
C ARG A 209 -10.06 -8.49 6.93
N VAL A 210 -9.05 -9.25 6.49
CA VAL A 210 -9.16 -10.71 6.34
C VAL A 210 -9.27 -11.37 7.71
N VAL A 211 -8.44 -10.97 8.67
CA VAL A 211 -8.51 -11.47 10.06
C VAL A 211 -9.88 -11.19 10.67
N ALA A 212 -10.39 -9.96 10.57
CA ALA A 212 -11.71 -9.60 11.07
C ALA A 212 -12.82 -10.45 10.43
N ALA A 213 -12.78 -10.64 9.12
CA ALA A 213 -13.77 -11.47 8.42
C ALA A 213 -13.74 -12.95 8.88
N LEU A 214 -12.58 -13.49 9.21
CA LEU A 214 -12.43 -14.85 9.75
C LEU A 214 -12.92 -14.95 11.21
N GLN A 215 -12.72 -13.90 12.01
CA GLN A 215 -13.26 -13.80 13.35
C GLN A 215 -14.79 -13.74 13.34
N ASP A 216 -15.38 -13.02 12.39
CA ASP A 216 -16.83 -12.97 12.20
C ASP A 216 -17.41 -14.36 11.86
N VAL A 217 -16.79 -15.07 10.91
CA VAL A 217 -17.17 -16.47 10.60
C VAL A 217 -17.08 -17.36 11.83
N THR A 218 -16.11 -17.15 12.71
CA THR A 218 -15.98 -17.93 13.95
C THR A 218 -17.11 -17.62 14.93
N ARG A 219 -17.52 -16.35 15.01
CA ARG A 219 -18.63 -15.90 15.87
C ARG A 219 -20.00 -16.38 15.39
N ASP A 220 -20.20 -16.45 14.07
CA ASP A 220 -21.48 -16.85 13.44
C ASP A 220 -21.78 -18.37 13.58
N GLY A 221 -20.83 -19.15 14.09
CA GLY A 221 -21.04 -20.56 14.41
C GLY A 221 -22.09 -20.79 15.52
N PRO A 222 -22.51 -22.05 15.74
CA PRO A 222 -21.92 -23.29 15.23
C PRO A 222 -22.44 -23.69 13.85
N PHE A 223 -21.54 -24.15 12.99
CA PHE A 223 -21.89 -24.75 11.70
C PHE A 223 -22.33 -26.22 11.85
N SER A 224 -23.22 -26.69 10.97
CA SER A 224 -23.73 -28.07 10.92
C SER A 224 -22.63 -29.11 10.63
N GLY A 225 -21.52 -28.69 10.03
CA GLY A 225 -20.36 -29.55 9.79
C GLY A 225 -19.20 -28.83 9.10
N ALA A 226 -18.09 -29.56 8.91
CA ALA A 226 -16.88 -29.04 8.27
C ALA A 226 -17.12 -28.46 6.85
N PRO A 227 -17.96 -29.05 5.98
CA PRO A 227 -18.21 -28.49 4.65
C PRO A 227 -18.87 -27.12 4.68
N GLU A 228 -19.78 -26.87 5.63
CA GLU A 228 -20.45 -25.58 5.77
C GLU A 228 -19.51 -24.50 6.30
N ARG A 229 -18.74 -24.81 7.36
CA ARG A 229 -17.68 -23.93 7.86
C ARG A 229 -16.69 -23.57 6.75
N GLN A 230 -16.27 -24.54 5.94
CA GLN A 230 -15.32 -24.31 4.85
C GLN A 230 -15.89 -23.36 3.79
N ARG A 231 -17.18 -23.46 3.47
CA ARG A 231 -17.85 -22.52 2.56
C ARG A 231 -17.92 -21.11 3.14
N ALA A 232 -18.24 -20.97 4.44
CA ALA A 232 -18.28 -19.68 5.12
C ALA A 232 -16.90 -18.99 5.10
N VAL A 233 -15.84 -19.72 5.48
CA VAL A 233 -14.45 -19.24 5.43
C VAL A 233 -14.06 -18.83 4.00
N ALA A 234 -14.33 -19.69 3.01
CA ALA A 234 -14.00 -19.39 1.63
C ALA A 234 -14.76 -18.18 1.08
N GLY A 235 -16.03 -18.01 1.47
CA GLY A 235 -16.85 -16.86 1.13
C GLY A 235 -16.28 -15.55 1.69
N ALA A 236 -15.93 -15.54 2.99
CA ALA A 236 -15.39 -14.40 3.69
C ALA A 236 -14.03 -13.96 3.12
N VAL A 237 -13.07 -14.88 3.01
CA VAL A 237 -11.75 -14.62 2.40
C VAL A 237 -11.92 -14.19 0.94
N GLY A 238 -12.75 -14.91 0.20
CA GLY A 238 -13.11 -14.61 -1.19
C GLY A 238 -13.55 -13.16 -1.39
N ALA A 239 -14.46 -12.69 -0.54
CA ALA A 239 -15.01 -11.35 -0.61
C ALA A 239 -13.93 -10.26 -0.41
N ARG A 240 -13.10 -10.38 0.64
CA ARG A 240 -12.05 -9.38 0.96
C ARG A 240 -11.01 -9.22 -0.14
N TYR A 241 -10.51 -10.32 -0.70
CA TYR A 241 -9.53 -10.26 -1.80
C TYR A 241 -10.13 -9.75 -3.11
N ARG A 242 -11.40 -10.09 -3.43
CA ARG A 242 -12.07 -9.57 -4.63
C ARG A 242 -12.32 -8.06 -4.54
N GLU A 243 -12.76 -7.59 -3.38
CA GLU A 243 -12.97 -6.17 -3.10
C GLU A 243 -11.68 -5.37 -3.34
N TRP A 244 -10.57 -5.85 -2.78
CA TRP A 244 -9.27 -5.18 -2.92
C TRP A 244 -8.74 -5.16 -4.36
N ARG A 245 -8.80 -6.28 -5.07
CA ARG A 245 -8.34 -6.35 -6.47
C ARG A 245 -9.13 -5.49 -7.44
N GLY A 246 -10.39 -5.21 -7.12
CA GLY A 246 -11.28 -4.44 -7.98
C GLY A 246 -11.12 -2.94 -7.81
N GLN A 247 -11.35 -2.42 -6.60
CA GLN A 247 -11.64 -1.00 -6.39
C GLN A 247 -10.41 -0.16 -6.01
N GLU A 248 -9.47 -0.73 -5.25
CA GLU A 248 -8.48 0.08 -4.52
C GLU A 248 -7.03 -0.12 -4.99
N LEU A 249 -6.75 -1.21 -5.71
CA LEU A 249 -5.38 -1.63 -5.92
C LEU A 249 -4.56 -0.66 -6.78
N ASP A 250 -5.09 -0.26 -7.94
CA ASP A 250 -4.33 0.58 -8.88
C ASP A 250 -4.06 1.97 -8.27
N ALA A 251 -5.00 2.50 -7.48
CA ALA A 251 -4.84 3.75 -6.74
C ALA A 251 -3.77 3.62 -5.63
N ALA A 252 -3.83 2.56 -4.83
CA ALA A 252 -2.85 2.28 -3.77
C ALA A 252 -1.42 2.09 -4.32
N VAL A 253 -1.29 1.42 -5.46
CA VAL A 253 0.00 1.30 -6.18
C VAL A 253 0.50 2.68 -6.62
N GLY A 254 -0.40 3.50 -7.17
CA GLY A 254 -0.07 4.87 -7.56
C GLY A 254 0.37 5.74 -6.38
N ASP A 255 -0.24 5.55 -5.21
CA ASP A 255 0.14 6.25 -3.98
C ASP A 255 1.55 5.87 -3.55
N VAL A 256 1.89 4.58 -3.49
CA VAL A 256 3.26 4.11 -3.15
C VAL A 256 4.30 4.71 -4.10
N ALA A 257 4.03 4.70 -5.41
CA ALA A 257 4.94 5.28 -6.40
C ALA A 257 5.10 6.80 -6.23
N ALA A 258 3.99 7.52 -5.98
CA ALA A 258 4.02 8.96 -5.75
C ALA A 258 4.80 9.33 -4.48
N TRP A 259 4.64 8.54 -3.41
CA TRP A 259 5.43 8.66 -2.17
C TRP A 259 6.91 8.48 -2.43
N ALA A 260 7.31 7.38 -3.08
CA ALA A 260 8.70 7.09 -3.39
C ALA A 260 9.33 8.22 -4.22
N PHE A 261 8.61 8.69 -5.25
CA PHE A 261 9.04 9.80 -6.10
C PHE A 261 9.25 11.10 -5.31
N ALA A 262 8.27 11.53 -4.52
CA ALA A 262 8.38 12.73 -3.69
C ALA A 262 9.53 12.62 -2.67
N ARG A 263 9.68 11.44 -2.05
CA ARG A 263 10.78 11.17 -1.11
C ARG A 263 12.15 11.24 -1.79
N GLY A 264 12.25 10.79 -3.03
CA GLY A 264 13.46 10.93 -3.84
C GLY A 264 13.88 12.39 -4.01
N ILE A 265 12.95 13.27 -4.35
CA ILE A 265 13.23 14.71 -4.51
C ILE A 265 13.69 15.30 -3.18
N PHE A 266 12.95 15.00 -2.09
CA PHE A 266 13.28 15.46 -0.76
C PHE A 266 14.69 15.02 -0.32
N ASP A 267 15.07 13.76 -0.56
CA ASP A 267 16.38 13.24 -0.16
C ASP A 267 17.54 13.77 -1.02
N ALA A 268 17.28 14.14 -2.28
CA ALA A 268 18.28 14.68 -3.19
C ALA A 268 18.53 16.18 -2.99
N THR A 269 17.55 16.91 -2.48
CA THR A 269 17.67 18.34 -2.19
C THR A 269 18.76 18.56 -1.13
N PRO A 270 19.76 19.42 -1.33
CA PRO A 270 20.79 19.72 -0.33
C PRO A 270 20.22 20.20 1.02
N GLU A 271 20.95 20.00 2.12
CA GLU A 271 20.61 20.64 3.39
C GLU A 271 20.74 22.17 3.28
N GLY A 272 19.90 22.90 4.00
CA GLY A 272 19.86 24.37 3.98
C GLY A 272 19.00 24.97 2.88
N MET A 273 18.67 24.22 1.81
CA MET A 273 17.78 24.72 0.74
C MET A 273 16.30 24.71 1.14
N CYS A 274 15.50 25.54 0.46
CA CYS A 274 14.05 25.52 0.55
C CYS A 274 13.42 24.58 -0.49
N LEU A 275 12.26 24.04 -0.15
CA LEU A 275 11.39 23.26 -1.01
C LEU A 275 10.11 24.04 -1.30
N ARG A 276 9.72 24.12 -2.57
CA ARG A 276 8.41 24.63 -2.97
C ARG A 276 7.46 23.48 -3.22
N TRP A 277 6.26 23.56 -2.65
CA TRP A 277 5.19 22.62 -2.94
C TRP A 277 4.58 22.92 -4.30
N VAL A 278 4.36 21.88 -5.10
CA VAL A 278 3.74 21.95 -6.42
C VAL A 278 2.43 21.17 -6.36
N PRO A 279 1.27 21.86 -6.31
CA PRO A 279 -0.03 21.22 -6.32
C PRO A 279 -0.24 20.36 -7.57
N ALA A 280 -0.92 19.22 -7.39
CA ALA A 280 -1.27 18.32 -8.49
C ALA A 280 -2.27 18.96 -9.45
N GLU A 281 -3.33 19.53 -8.90
CA GLU A 281 -4.31 20.40 -9.54
C GLU A 281 -4.81 21.38 -8.46
N GLU A 282 -5.22 22.57 -8.87
CA GLU A 282 -5.86 23.53 -7.95
C GLU A 282 -7.11 22.88 -7.33
N GLN A 283 -7.30 23.06 -6.02
CA GLN A 283 -8.48 22.60 -5.25
C GLN A 283 -8.69 21.07 -5.12
N GLN A 284 -7.83 20.20 -5.69
CA GLN A 284 -7.94 18.75 -5.51
C GLN A 284 -7.36 18.25 -4.18
N CYS A 285 -6.42 18.99 -3.60
CA CYS A 285 -5.75 18.63 -2.36
C CYS A 285 -5.99 19.77 -1.36
N PRO A 286 -6.82 19.58 -0.32
CA PRO A 286 -7.17 20.62 0.65
C PRO A 286 -5.95 21.29 1.27
N ASP A 287 -4.88 20.51 1.47
CA ASP A 287 -3.64 20.97 2.09
C ASP A 287 -2.65 21.60 1.10
N ALA A 288 -2.85 21.46 -0.22
CA ALA A 288 -1.82 21.79 -1.20
C ALA A 288 -1.70 23.29 -1.45
N ASP A 289 -2.83 24.00 -1.46
CA ASP A 289 -2.85 25.43 -1.77
C ASP A 289 -2.11 26.21 -0.66
N ASP A 290 -2.36 25.86 0.61
CA ASP A 290 -1.66 26.43 1.77
C ASP A 290 -0.16 26.10 1.75
N ASN A 291 0.21 24.86 1.44
CA ASN A 291 1.61 24.46 1.36
C ASN A 291 2.37 25.09 0.17
N ALA A 292 1.66 25.55 -0.85
CA ALA A 292 2.24 26.18 -2.04
C ALA A 292 2.45 27.70 -1.88
N LEU A 293 1.92 28.32 -0.83
CA LEU A 293 2.02 29.77 -0.61
C LEU A 293 3.46 30.25 -0.48
N GLU A 294 4.29 29.52 0.27
CA GLU A 294 5.68 29.91 0.54
C GLU A 294 6.62 28.68 0.52
N PRO A 295 7.84 28.82 -0.02
CA PRO A 295 8.86 27.78 0.11
C PRO A 295 9.17 27.49 1.59
N THR A 296 9.36 26.22 1.93
CA THR A 296 9.67 25.77 3.29
C THR A 296 11.06 25.16 3.33
N GLY A 297 11.87 25.54 4.33
CA GLY A 297 13.21 24.98 4.51
C GLY A 297 13.17 23.45 4.62
N ARG A 298 14.04 22.74 3.89
CA ARG A 298 14.10 21.27 3.92
C ARG A 298 14.19 20.76 5.36
N GLY A 299 13.32 19.83 5.74
CA GLY A 299 13.25 19.25 7.09
C GLY A 299 12.37 20.03 8.07
N ARG A 300 11.89 21.22 7.71
CA ARG A 300 10.81 21.89 8.44
C ARG A 300 9.44 21.39 7.95
N PRO A 301 8.42 21.35 8.81
CA PRO A 301 7.06 21.09 8.37
C PRO A 301 6.55 22.25 7.52
N PHE A 302 5.87 21.93 6.43
CA PHE A 302 5.05 22.85 5.65
C PHE A 302 3.86 23.38 6.50
N PRO A 303 3.16 24.44 6.07
CA PRO A 303 2.04 25.06 6.81
C PRO A 303 1.00 24.09 7.38
N THR A 304 0.65 23.03 6.65
CA THR A 304 -0.33 22.02 7.11
C THR A 304 0.30 20.87 7.93
N GLY A 305 1.60 20.96 8.24
CA GLY A 305 2.34 20.06 9.14
C GLY A 305 3.08 18.90 8.47
N GLN A 306 2.93 18.69 7.16
CA GLN A 306 3.63 17.66 6.38
C GLN A 306 5.09 18.05 6.17
N SER A 307 6.02 17.11 6.17
CA SER A 307 7.44 17.37 5.85
C SER A 307 7.74 17.27 4.35
N CYS A 308 6.91 16.51 3.63
CA CYS A 308 6.93 16.36 2.18
C CYS A 308 5.57 15.80 1.72
N PRO A 309 5.20 15.93 0.44
CA PRO A 309 4.06 15.23 -0.11
C PRO A 309 4.29 13.72 -0.17
N PRO A 310 3.21 12.95 -0.39
CA PRO A 310 1.81 13.41 -0.47
C PRO A 310 1.18 13.65 0.92
N ALA A 311 0.15 14.50 0.95
CA ALA A 311 -0.52 14.90 2.20
C ALA A 311 -1.56 13.90 2.71
N HIS A 312 -2.14 13.12 1.80
CA HIS A 312 -3.17 12.12 2.05
C HIS A 312 -3.16 11.05 0.95
N ALA A 313 -3.94 9.98 1.11
CA ALA A 313 -4.15 8.99 0.05
C ALA A 313 -4.71 9.66 -1.22
N GLY A 314 -4.24 9.24 -2.39
CA GLY A 314 -4.60 9.86 -3.67
C GLY A 314 -3.94 11.21 -3.97
N CYS A 315 -3.23 11.84 -3.03
CA CYS A 315 -2.54 13.10 -3.32
C CYS A 315 -1.38 12.84 -4.30
N ARG A 316 -1.30 13.68 -5.33
CA ARG A 316 -0.25 13.62 -6.36
C ARG A 316 0.69 14.82 -6.28
N CYS A 317 0.59 15.68 -5.27
CA CYS A 317 1.49 16.83 -5.16
C CYS A 317 2.96 16.38 -5.11
N LEU A 318 3.85 17.28 -5.52
CA LEU A 318 5.29 17.05 -5.45
C LEU A 318 5.96 18.28 -4.83
N VAL A 319 7.23 18.15 -4.48
CA VAL A 319 8.07 19.27 -4.05
C VAL A 319 9.24 19.41 -4.99
N VAL A 320 9.77 20.62 -5.13
CA VAL A 320 11.01 20.88 -5.89
C VAL A 320 11.95 21.80 -5.10
N PRO A 321 13.27 21.64 -5.25
CA PRO A 321 14.24 22.59 -4.71
C PRO A 321 14.01 24.00 -5.27
N VAL A 322 14.23 25.01 -4.44
CA VAL A 322 14.30 26.42 -4.87
C VAL A 322 15.74 26.90 -4.65
N PRO A 323 16.39 27.53 -5.65
CA PRO A 323 17.67 28.20 -5.43
C PRO A 323 17.47 29.38 -4.47
N ASP A 324 18.46 29.64 -3.61
CA ASP A 324 18.52 30.86 -2.81
C ASP A 324 18.61 32.13 -3.69
#